data_AF-I3ZSU0-F1
#
_entry.id   AF-I3ZSU0-F1
#
_cell.length_a   1.000
_cell.length_b   1.000
_cell.length_c   1.000
_cell.angle_alpha   90.00
_cell.angle_beta   90.00
_cell.angle_gamma   90.00
#
_symmetry.space_group_name_H-M   'P 1'
#
loop_
_entity.id
_entity.type
_entity.pdbx_description
1 polymer ?
#
loop_
_entity_poly.entity_id
_entity_poly.type
_entity_poly.pdbx_seq_one_letter_code
_entity_poly.pdbx_strand_id
1 'polypeptide(L)'
;MVKKTLALILVLVVFGWTFLGIERAAELGLLKNFMASPDDLEINGSRVETPNGSAFVVEWYLQRKPLERLVSGRDSIFLFYPSGVHISGGVYPIIGGFPGVNLTVYPSGRQVNGSEIIYTVWYYDTPGWAVPKVEMVRAVYLVPPNVSGGRIEVPIRATNWSRCSVIPVILAYFHDTGGEGVNPDYIDLRPELHLGPDYPVFGNGTLEVLFDFNTSHWVEMYLGERGGWVEVRVFNATLPCSSAGG
;
A
#
# COMPACT_ATOMS: atom_id res chain seq x y z
N MET A 1 -14.44 47.03 -32.96
CA MET A 1 -13.55 46.32 -32.01
C MET A 1 -14.25 46.02 -30.68
N VAL A 2 -14.93 46.97 -30.04
CA VAL A 2 -15.59 46.83 -28.72
C VAL A 2 -16.49 45.58 -28.55
N LYS A 3 -17.34 45.23 -29.54
CA LYS A 3 -18.19 44.02 -29.47
C LYS A 3 -17.41 42.70 -29.46
N LYS A 4 -16.27 42.63 -30.17
CA LYS A 4 -15.42 41.42 -30.20
C LYS A 4 -14.66 41.25 -28.88
N THR A 5 -14.21 42.35 -28.28
CA THR A 5 -13.55 42.36 -26.96
C THR A 5 -14.52 41.99 -25.84
N LEU A 6 -15.75 42.50 -25.87
CA LEU A 6 -16.79 42.14 -24.89
C LEU A 6 -17.15 40.65 -24.99
N ALA A 7 -17.36 40.13 -26.21
CA ALA A 7 -17.64 38.70 -26.41
C ALA A 7 -16.49 37.81 -25.92
N LEU A 8 -15.23 38.21 -26.15
CA LEU A 8 -14.06 37.50 -25.63
C LEU A 8 -14.03 37.49 -24.10
N ILE A 9 -14.29 38.64 -23.46
CA ILE A 9 -14.35 38.75 -21.98
C ILE A 9 -15.47 37.87 -21.44
N LEU A 10 -16.65 37.90 -22.05
CA LEU A 10 -17.80 37.09 -21.63
C LEU A 10 -17.50 35.59 -21.76
N VAL A 11 -16.86 35.18 -22.86
CA VAL A 11 -16.40 33.80 -23.05
C VAL A 11 -15.39 33.43 -21.97
N LEU A 12 -14.37 34.25 -21.73
CA LEU A 12 -13.36 33.95 -20.70
C LEU A 12 -13.96 33.87 -19.29
N VAL A 13 -14.91 34.74 -18.96
CA VAL A 13 -15.61 34.72 -17.67
C VAL A 13 -16.45 33.44 -17.57
N VAL A 14 -17.30 33.14 -18.55
CA VAL A 14 -18.14 31.92 -18.51
C VAL A 14 -17.28 30.67 -18.42
N PHE A 15 -16.24 30.54 -19.25
CA PHE A 15 -15.32 29.40 -19.22
C PHE A 15 -14.57 29.31 -17.90
N GLY A 16 -14.10 30.44 -17.36
CA GLY A 16 -13.41 30.49 -16.07
C GLY A 16 -14.31 30.03 -14.91
N TRP A 17 -15.55 30.53 -14.84
CA TRP A 17 -16.51 30.10 -13.82
C TRP A 17 -16.91 28.64 -13.95
N THR A 18 -17.11 28.13 -15.17
CA THR A 18 -17.42 26.71 -15.37
C THR A 18 -16.25 25.82 -14.97
N PHE A 19 -15.02 26.22 -15.27
CA PHE A 19 -13.83 25.44 -14.91
C PHE A 19 -13.67 25.38 -13.39
N LEU A 20 -13.77 26.53 -12.70
CA LEU A 20 -13.72 26.60 -11.24
C LEU A 20 -14.85 25.79 -10.58
N GLY A 21 -16.06 25.83 -11.15
CA GLY A 21 -17.19 25.04 -10.65
C GLY A 21 -16.96 23.54 -10.76
N ILE A 22 -16.36 23.08 -11.87
CA ILE A 22 -16.03 21.66 -12.08
C ILE A 22 -14.90 21.22 -11.15
N GLU A 23 -13.84 22.02 -11.03
CA GLU A 23 -12.71 21.76 -10.12
C GLU A 23 -13.21 21.63 -8.68
N ARG A 24 -14.03 22.58 -8.22
CA ARG A 24 -14.62 22.53 -6.88
C ARG A 24 -15.54 21.32 -6.68
N ALA A 25 -16.33 20.95 -7.69
CA ALA A 25 -17.17 19.76 -7.63
C ALA A 25 -16.34 18.46 -7.54
N ALA A 26 -15.18 18.43 -8.21
CA ALA A 26 -14.23 17.32 -8.12
C ALA A 26 -13.63 17.23 -6.72
N GLU A 27 -13.13 18.34 -6.16
CA GLU A 27 -12.59 18.41 -4.80
C GLU A 27 -13.61 17.96 -3.73
N LEU A 28 -14.88 18.30 -3.91
CA LEU A 28 -15.97 17.91 -3.00
C LEU A 28 -16.43 16.44 -3.22
N GLY A 29 -15.82 15.70 -4.14
CA GLY A 29 -16.16 14.30 -4.43
C GLY A 29 -17.49 14.12 -5.17
N LEU A 30 -18.10 15.20 -5.70
CA LEU A 30 -19.37 15.13 -6.43
C LEU A 30 -19.21 14.44 -7.80
N LEU A 31 -17.97 14.34 -8.30
CA LEU A 31 -17.64 13.70 -9.57
C LEU A 31 -17.05 12.28 -9.41
N LYS A 32 -17.03 11.72 -8.20
CA LYS A 32 -16.40 10.42 -7.90
C LYS A 32 -16.86 9.27 -8.79
N ASN A 33 -18.13 9.27 -9.21
CA ASN A 33 -18.72 8.21 -10.06
C ASN A 33 -18.11 8.17 -11.47
N PHE A 34 -17.42 9.23 -11.89
CA PHE A 34 -16.75 9.33 -13.18
C PHE A 34 -15.23 9.11 -13.09
N MET A 35 -14.73 8.83 -11.88
CA MET A 35 -13.33 8.49 -11.61
C MET A 35 -13.13 6.98 -11.57
N ALA A 36 -11.88 6.55 -11.47
CA ALA A 36 -11.53 5.15 -11.27
C ALA A 36 -12.19 4.62 -9.98
N SER A 37 -12.81 3.46 -10.12
CA SER A 37 -13.43 2.68 -9.06
C SER A 37 -12.50 1.55 -8.62
N PRO A 38 -12.78 0.85 -7.50
CA PRO A 38 -11.98 -0.31 -7.09
C PRO A 38 -11.85 -1.38 -8.19
N ASP A 39 -12.87 -1.56 -9.04
CA ASP A 39 -12.85 -2.53 -10.14
C ASP A 39 -11.87 -2.16 -11.26
N ASP A 40 -11.46 -0.89 -11.33
CA ASP A 40 -10.46 -0.40 -12.29
C ASP A 40 -9.01 -0.63 -11.79
N LEU A 41 -8.84 -1.23 -10.60
CA LEU A 41 -7.56 -1.55 -9.98
C LEU A 41 -7.24 -3.04 -10.08
N GLU A 42 -6.18 -3.36 -10.81
CA GLU A 42 -5.60 -4.70 -10.85
C GLU A 42 -4.48 -4.80 -9.82
N ILE A 43 -4.51 -5.84 -8.98
CA ILE A 43 -3.42 -6.17 -8.05
C ILE A 43 -3.14 -7.66 -8.13
N ASN A 44 -1.90 -8.01 -8.47
CA ASN A 44 -1.44 -9.38 -8.58
C ASN A 44 -0.26 -9.64 -7.65
N GLY A 45 -0.23 -10.81 -7.03
CA GLY A 45 0.86 -11.27 -6.17
C GLY A 45 1.49 -12.53 -6.74
N SER A 46 2.82 -12.57 -6.83
CA SER A 46 3.54 -13.75 -7.29
C SER A 46 4.90 -13.87 -6.64
N ARG A 47 5.43 -15.10 -6.61
CA ARG A 47 6.83 -15.35 -6.22
C ARG A 47 7.69 -15.37 -7.46
N VAL A 48 8.84 -14.71 -7.39
CA VAL A 48 9.84 -14.72 -8.46
C VAL A 48 11.23 -14.94 -7.89
N GLU A 49 12.07 -15.62 -8.66
CA GLU A 49 13.50 -15.74 -8.38
C GLU A 49 14.22 -14.51 -8.92
N THR A 50 15.08 -13.92 -8.10
CA THR A 50 15.90 -12.75 -8.42
C THR A 50 17.38 -13.13 -8.33
N PRO A 51 18.30 -12.33 -8.91
CA PRO A 51 19.74 -12.54 -8.72
C PRO A 51 20.18 -12.55 -7.25
N ASN A 52 19.38 -11.97 -6.35
CA ASN A 52 19.65 -11.80 -4.93
C ASN A 52 18.89 -12.79 -4.02
N GLY A 53 18.33 -13.86 -4.62
CA GLY A 53 17.47 -14.86 -3.97
C GLY A 53 16.00 -14.74 -4.40
N SER A 54 15.07 -15.31 -3.64
CA SER A 54 13.65 -15.19 -3.95
C SER A 54 13.06 -13.85 -3.47
N ALA A 55 12.07 -13.33 -4.20
CA ALA A 55 11.26 -12.19 -3.80
C ALA A 55 9.77 -12.52 -3.94
N PHE A 56 8.96 -11.95 -3.06
CA PHE A 56 7.51 -11.87 -3.28
C PHE A 56 7.21 -10.54 -3.95
N VAL A 57 6.54 -10.58 -5.09
CA VAL A 57 6.26 -9.42 -5.92
C VAL A 57 4.77 -9.13 -5.91
N VAL A 58 4.45 -7.88 -5.60
CA VAL A 58 3.12 -7.31 -5.73
C VAL A 58 3.14 -6.31 -6.87
N GLU A 59 2.40 -6.60 -7.93
CA GLU A 59 2.18 -5.68 -9.05
C GLU A 59 0.80 -5.06 -8.91
N TRP A 60 0.72 -3.76 -9.21
CA TRP A 60 -0.53 -3.03 -9.21
C TRP A 60 -0.64 -2.17 -10.47
N TYR A 61 -1.85 -1.98 -10.95
CA TYR A 61 -2.16 -1.10 -12.07
C TYR A 61 -3.57 -0.52 -11.91
N LEU A 62 -3.69 0.80 -11.95
CA LEU A 62 -4.95 1.51 -11.91
C LEU A 62 -5.27 2.08 -13.30
N GLN A 63 -6.40 1.66 -13.87
CA GLN A 63 -6.92 2.25 -15.10
C GLN A 63 -7.57 3.62 -14.82
N ARG A 64 -6.73 4.67 -14.84
CA ARG A 64 -7.14 6.06 -14.65
C ARG A 64 -8.10 6.55 -15.76
N LYS A 65 -9.13 7.32 -15.39
CA LYS A 65 -10.07 8.03 -16.26
C LYS A 65 -9.67 9.53 -16.41
N PRO A 66 -10.25 10.28 -17.35
CA PRO A 66 -9.78 11.64 -17.60
C PRO A 66 -9.97 12.63 -16.43
N LEU A 67 -10.95 12.39 -15.54
CA LEU A 67 -11.31 13.33 -14.49
C LEU A 67 -10.41 13.30 -13.26
N GLU A 68 -9.58 12.27 -13.03
CA GLU A 68 -8.69 12.29 -11.86
C GLU A 68 -7.65 13.42 -11.94
N ARG A 69 -7.37 13.92 -13.15
CA ARG A 69 -6.51 15.10 -13.33
C ARG A 69 -7.06 16.37 -12.69
N LEU A 70 -8.37 16.42 -12.41
CA LEU A 70 -9.03 17.58 -11.81
C LEU A 70 -8.95 17.60 -10.29
N VAL A 71 -8.75 16.45 -9.64
CA VAL A 71 -8.70 16.35 -8.17
C VAL A 71 -7.30 16.67 -7.61
N SER A 72 -6.31 16.90 -8.47
CA SER A 72 -4.90 16.94 -8.04
C SER A 72 -4.55 15.74 -7.14
N GLY A 73 -5.24 14.61 -7.38
CA GLY A 73 -5.32 13.49 -6.46
C GLY A 73 -3.96 12.86 -6.23
N ARG A 74 -3.67 12.56 -4.96
CA ARG A 74 -2.46 11.83 -4.58
C ARG A 74 -2.89 10.48 -4.07
N ASP A 75 -2.52 9.45 -4.81
CA ASP A 75 -2.76 8.08 -4.38
C ASP A 75 -1.67 7.67 -3.39
N SER A 76 -1.92 6.63 -2.62
CA SER A 76 -0.89 6.06 -1.74
C SER A 76 -0.99 4.56 -1.67
N ILE A 77 0.17 3.94 -1.43
CA ILE A 77 0.29 2.52 -1.20
C ILE A 77 0.86 2.32 0.18
N PHE A 78 0.17 1.48 0.95
CA PHE A 78 0.62 0.99 2.23
C PHE A 78 0.88 -0.51 2.09
N LEU A 79 2.11 -0.92 2.35
CA LEU A 79 2.51 -2.33 2.33
C LEU A 79 2.91 -2.75 3.73
N PHE A 80 2.37 -3.89 4.17
CA PHE A 80 2.64 -4.48 5.48
C PHE A 80 3.13 -5.90 5.32
N TYR A 81 4.19 -6.26 6.02
CA TYR A 81 4.66 -7.64 6.08
C TYR A 81 5.46 -7.88 7.38
N PRO A 82 5.45 -9.10 7.93
CA PRO A 82 6.13 -9.37 9.18
C PRO A 82 7.64 -9.42 9.01
N SER A 83 8.37 -8.74 9.90
CA SER A 83 9.83 -8.83 10.01
C SER A 83 10.28 -9.73 11.16
N GLY A 84 9.46 -9.91 12.19
CA GLY A 84 9.80 -10.75 13.35
C GLY A 84 8.63 -11.03 14.28
N VAL A 85 8.88 -11.89 15.27
CA VAL A 85 7.95 -12.12 16.39
C VAL A 85 8.66 -11.78 17.69
N HIS A 86 8.03 -10.94 18.51
CA HIS A 86 8.52 -10.60 19.83
C HIS A 86 7.96 -11.56 20.88
N ILE A 87 8.86 -12.26 21.58
CA ILE A 87 8.53 -13.24 22.63
C ILE A 87 9.40 -12.97 23.85
N SER A 88 8.81 -12.85 25.04
CA SER A 88 9.48 -12.95 26.34
C SER A 88 10.88 -12.29 26.44
N GLY A 89 11.01 -11.06 25.94
CA GLY A 89 12.24 -10.26 26.04
C GLY A 89 13.20 -10.33 24.85
N GLY A 90 12.83 -11.00 23.75
CA GLY A 90 13.62 -11.03 22.51
C GLY A 90 12.78 -10.94 21.24
N VAL A 91 13.40 -10.47 20.14
CA VAL A 91 12.82 -10.47 18.80
C VAL A 91 13.42 -11.63 18.00
N TYR A 92 12.54 -12.43 17.41
CA TYR A 92 12.89 -13.55 16.56
C TYR A 92 12.64 -13.15 15.10
N PRO A 93 13.69 -12.87 14.30
CA PRO A 93 13.48 -12.35 12.95
C PRO A 93 12.92 -13.43 12.01
N ILE A 94 11.90 -13.04 11.24
CA ILE A 94 11.30 -13.84 10.18
C ILE A 94 12.04 -13.61 8.86
N ILE A 95 12.37 -12.34 8.55
CA ILE A 95 13.11 -11.98 7.34
C ILE A 95 14.50 -11.49 7.76
N GLY A 96 15.53 -11.99 7.08
CA GLY A 96 16.92 -11.59 7.31
C GLY A 96 17.27 -10.28 6.61
N GLY A 97 17.94 -9.38 7.33
CA GLY A 97 18.47 -8.12 6.80
C GLY A 97 17.56 -6.91 7.05
N PHE A 98 17.88 -5.78 6.43
CA PHE A 98 17.06 -4.58 6.52
C PHE A 98 15.76 -4.77 5.73
N PRO A 99 14.59 -4.42 6.28
CA PRO A 99 13.30 -4.63 5.63
C PRO A 99 13.00 -3.54 4.59
N GLY A 100 13.85 -3.44 3.58
CA GLY A 100 13.60 -2.58 2.41
C GLY A 100 12.85 -3.34 1.32
N VAL A 101 12.07 -2.63 0.52
CA VAL A 101 11.45 -3.15 -0.70
C VAL A 101 12.08 -2.50 -1.93
N ASN A 102 12.10 -3.24 -3.04
CA ASN A 102 12.42 -2.66 -4.35
C ASN A 102 11.12 -2.25 -5.03
N LEU A 103 10.91 -0.95 -5.22
CA LEU A 103 9.75 -0.44 -5.94
C LEU A 103 10.16 0.06 -7.33
N THR A 104 9.45 -0.39 -8.36
CA THR A 104 9.53 0.14 -9.72
C THR A 104 8.16 0.67 -10.14
N VAL A 105 8.10 1.83 -10.77
CA VAL A 105 6.84 2.48 -11.17
C VAL A 105 6.68 2.61 -12.67
N TYR A 106 5.43 2.52 -13.13
CA TYR A 106 5.01 2.62 -14.54
C TYR A 106 4.28 3.94 -14.80
N PRO A 107 4.38 4.50 -16.03
CA PRO A 107 4.95 3.91 -17.25
C PRO A 107 6.46 4.10 -17.41
N SER A 108 7.12 4.88 -16.54
CA SER A 108 8.56 5.19 -16.70
C SER A 108 9.48 3.98 -16.53
N GLY A 109 9.01 2.91 -15.90
CA GLY A 109 9.85 1.77 -15.51
C GLY A 109 10.95 2.17 -14.53
N ARG A 110 10.77 3.30 -13.82
CA ARG A 110 11.78 3.89 -12.95
C ARG A 110 11.80 3.16 -11.63
N GLN A 111 12.99 2.76 -11.18
CA GLN A 111 13.19 2.32 -9.80
C GLN A 111 13.09 3.51 -8.85
N VAL A 112 12.23 3.38 -7.84
CA VAL A 112 12.02 4.38 -6.79
C VAL A 112 13.16 4.28 -5.79
N ASN A 113 13.73 5.42 -5.41
CA ASN A 113 14.80 5.44 -4.42
C ASN A 113 14.23 5.12 -3.03
N GLY A 114 14.98 4.40 -2.21
CA GLY A 114 14.54 4.01 -0.87
C GLY A 114 14.14 5.19 0.02
N SER A 115 14.72 6.38 -0.19
CA SER A 115 14.37 7.61 0.52
C SER A 115 12.99 8.19 0.15
N GLU A 116 12.42 7.77 -0.97
CA GLU A 116 11.05 8.13 -1.38
C GLU A 116 9.99 7.20 -0.75
N ILE A 117 10.43 6.18 0.00
CA ILE A 117 9.56 5.22 0.70
C ILE A 117 9.74 5.43 2.20
N ILE A 118 8.63 5.61 2.91
CA ILE A 118 8.65 5.78 4.36
C ILE A 118 8.52 4.41 5.01
N TYR A 119 9.47 4.06 5.88
CA TYR A 119 9.46 2.80 6.62
C TYR A 119 9.23 3.06 8.11
N THR A 120 8.27 2.36 8.68
CA THR A 120 8.06 2.28 10.13
C THR A 120 7.90 0.83 10.55
N VAL A 121 8.18 0.55 11.82
CA VAL A 121 7.98 -0.78 12.40
C VAL A 121 6.91 -0.66 13.48
N TRP A 122 5.99 -1.62 13.51
CA TRP A 122 4.94 -1.68 14.51
C TRP A 122 4.72 -3.10 15.02
N TYR A 123 4.18 -3.21 16.23
CA TYR A 123 3.91 -4.49 16.88
C TYR A 123 2.39 -4.68 16.96
N TYR A 124 1.92 -5.73 16.32
CA TYR A 124 0.53 -6.14 16.36
C TYR A 124 0.34 -7.26 17.37
N ASP A 125 -0.78 -7.21 18.08
CA ASP A 125 -1.12 -8.18 19.10
C ASP A 125 -1.59 -9.50 18.45
N THR A 126 -1.47 -10.59 19.21
CA THR A 126 -2.05 -11.89 18.85
C THR A 126 -3.19 -12.21 19.83
N PRO A 127 -4.27 -12.89 19.40
CA PRO A 127 -5.45 -13.10 20.25
C PRO A 127 -5.13 -13.83 21.56
N GLY A 128 -5.75 -13.37 22.66
CA GLY A 128 -5.77 -14.09 23.94
C GLY A 128 -4.51 -13.93 24.80
N TRP A 129 -3.48 -13.20 24.34
CA TRP A 129 -2.22 -13.06 25.07
C TRP A 129 -1.60 -11.67 24.92
N ALA A 130 -0.85 -11.21 25.94
CA ALA A 130 -0.04 -9.99 25.85
C ALA A 130 1.25 -10.19 25.01
N VAL A 131 1.66 -11.45 24.83
CA VAL A 131 2.78 -11.94 23.99
C VAL A 131 2.42 -13.33 23.45
N PRO A 132 2.80 -13.71 22.22
CA PRO A 132 3.72 -13.00 21.32
C PRO A 132 3.07 -11.78 20.63
N LYS A 133 3.91 -10.85 20.17
CA LYS A 133 3.50 -9.77 19.25
C LYS A 133 4.20 -9.95 17.91
N VAL A 134 3.50 -9.69 16.81
CA VAL A 134 4.11 -9.73 15.48
C VAL A 134 4.64 -8.36 15.12
N GLU A 135 5.95 -8.30 14.88
CA GLU A 135 6.61 -7.12 14.36
C GLU A 135 6.37 -7.05 12.85
N MET A 136 5.69 -6.00 12.40
CA MET A 136 5.40 -5.73 11.01
C MET A 136 6.11 -4.47 10.53
N VAL A 137 6.68 -4.57 9.34
CA VAL A 137 7.18 -3.45 8.56
C VAL A 137 5.97 -2.79 7.92
N ARG A 138 5.91 -1.46 8.01
CA ARG A 138 4.93 -0.64 7.29
C ARG A 138 5.70 0.25 6.32
N ALA A 139 5.56 -0.02 5.03
CA ALA A 139 6.14 0.78 3.96
C ALA A 139 5.06 1.63 3.31
N VAL A 140 5.30 2.94 3.21
CA VAL A 140 4.38 3.90 2.60
C VAL A 140 5.03 4.53 1.39
N TYR A 141 4.32 4.50 0.26
CA TYR A 141 4.70 5.20 -0.95
C TYR A 141 3.59 6.15 -1.38
N LEU A 142 3.92 7.43 -1.52
CA LEU A 142 3.01 8.45 -2.04
C LEU A 142 3.12 8.42 -3.56
N VAL A 143 2.07 7.95 -4.22
CA VAL A 143 2.06 7.69 -5.66
C VAL A 143 1.87 9.01 -6.39
N PRO A 144 2.84 9.42 -7.23
CA PRO A 144 2.71 10.64 -8.02
C PRO A 144 1.58 10.54 -9.07
N PRO A 145 0.95 11.66 -9.49
CA PRO A 145 -0.16 11.64 -10.44
C PRO A 145 0.18 11.06 -11.83
N ASN A 146 1.46 11.02 -12.21
CA ASN A 146 1.94 10.45 -13.47
C ASN A 146 2.25 8.95 -13.40
N VAL A 147 2.01 8.32 -12.25
CA VAL A 147 2.18 6.88 -12.04
C VAL A 147 0.82 6.21 -12.09
N SER A 148 0.68 5.19 -12.93
CA SER A 148 -0.56 4.39 -13.06
C SER A 148 -0.39 2.96 -12.59
N GLY A 149 0.84 2.54 -12.27
CA GLY A 149 1.12 1.18 -11.85
C GLY A 149 2.51 1.06 -11.26
N GLY A 150 2.81 -0.10 -10.71
CA GLY A 150 4.14 -0.41 -10.21
C GLY A 150 4.28 -1.84 -9.77
N ARG A 151 5.51 -2.17 -9.41
CA ARG A 151 5.96 -3.48 -8.98
C ARG A 151 6.75 -3.30 -7.69
N ILE A 152 6.29 -3.91 -6.62
CA ILE A 152 6.95 -3.91 -5.31
C ILE A 152 7.51 -5.30 -5.06
N GLU A 153 8.82 -5.41 -4.92
CA GLU A 153 9.49 -6.65 -4.56
C GLU A 153 9.84 -6.62 -3.07
N VAL A 154 9.23 -7.54 -2.33
CA VAL A 154 9.53 -7.84 -0.93
C VAL A 154 10.59 -8.94 -0.90
N PRO A 155 11.83 -8.66 -0.48
CA PRO A 155 12.86 -9.68 -0.38
C PRO A 155 12.46 -10.75 0.66
N ILE A 156 12.32 -12.00 0.25
CA ILE A 156 11.94 -13.11 1.14
C ILE A 156 13.16 -13.94 1.50
N ARG A 157 13.98 -13.38 2.40
CA ARG A 157 15.19 -14.04 2.92
C ARG A 157 14.88 -14.71 4.26
N ALA A 158 14.65 -16.02 4.24
CA ALA A 158 14.42 -16.78 5.46
C ALA A 158 15.64 -16.73 6.39
N THR A 159 15.40 -16.56 7.69
CA THR A 159 16.42 -16.82 8.72
C THR A 159 16.53 -18.33 8.96
N ASN A 160 17.48 -18.77 9.79
CA ASN A 160 17.60 -20.19 10.09
C ASN A 160 16.34 -20.78 10.76
N TRP A 161 15.55 -19.94 11.43
CA TRP A 161 14.41 -20.40 12.24
C TRP A 161 13.08 -20.19 11.50
N SER A 162 13.03 -19.29 10.51
CA SER A 162 11.80 -18.98 9.75
C SER A 162 11.68 -19.72 8.41
N ARG A 163 12.54 -20.71 8.15
CA ARG A 163 12.47 -21.49 6.91
C ARG A 163 11.11 -22.14 6.73
N CYS A 164 10.64 -22.19 5.49
CA CYS A 164 9.30 -22.70 5.14
C CYS A 164 8.12 -21.95 5.78
N SER A 165 8.32 -20.84 6.48
CA SER A 165 7.18 -20.08 7.03
C SER A 165 6.34 -19.49 5.89
N VAL A 166 5.04 -19.35 6.11
CA VAL A 166 4.14 -18.62 5.23
C VAL A 166 3.76 -17.33 5.93
N ILE A 167 4.14 -16.21 5.32
CA ILE A 167 3.97 -14.87 5.89
C ILE A 167 2.86 -14.11 5.14
N PRO A 168 2.01 -13.35 5.85
CA PRO A 168 1.08 -12.45 5.20
C PRO A 168 1.78 -11.19 4.69
N VAL A 169 1.52 -10.84 3.44
CA VAL A 169 1.90 -9.57 2.82
C VAL A 169 0.60 -8.84 2.48
N ILE A 170 0.34 -7.72 3.16
CA ILE A 170 -0.87 -6.92 2.99
C ILE A 170 -0.53 -5.69 2.16
N LEU A 171 -1.26 -5.48 1.07
CA LEU A 171 -1.24 -4.24 0.30
C LEU A 171 -2.57 -3.52 0.50
N ALA A 172 -2.52 -2.25 0.91
CA ALA A 172 -3.65 -1.33 0.85
C ALA A 172 -3.34 -0.21 -0.15
N TYR A 173 -4.18 -0.06 -1.17
CA TYR A 173 -4.11 0.99 -2.17
C TYR A 173 -5.20 2.02 -1.89
N PHE A 174 -4.81 3.28 -1.69
CA PHE A 174 -5.73 4.40 -1.58
C PHE A 174 -5.78 5.18 -2.89
N HIS A 175 -6.99 5.46 -3.35
CA HIS A 175 -7.25 6.35 -4.49
C HIS A 175 -8.02 7.60 -4.05
N ASP A 176 -7.48 8.78 -4.35
CA ASP A 176 -8.14 10.06 -4.07
C ASP A 176 -9.21 10.36 -5.14
N THR A 177 -10.47 10.47 -4.69
CA THR A 177 -11.60 10.85 -5.54
C THR A 177 -12.27 12.16 -5.11
N GLY A 178 -11.61 12.91 -4.21
CA GLY A 178 -12.17 14.07 -3.53
C GLY A 178 -13.19 13.71 -2.44
N GLY A 179 -13.68 14.73 -1.74
CA GLY A 179 -14.58 14.61 -0.60
C GLY A 179 -13.85 14.56 0.75
N GLU A 180 -14.59 14.24 1.81
CA GLU A 180 -14.13 14.34 3.20
C GLU A 180 -13.96 12.98 3.90
N GLY A 181 -14.16 11.86 3.19
CA GLY A 181 -14.17 10.53 3.81
C GLY A 181 -13.52 9.45 2.95
N VAL A 182 -12.77 8.57 3.61
CA VAL A 182 -12.16 7.37 3.01
C VAL A 182 -13.09 6.18 3.24
N ASN A 183 -13.33 5.38 2.21
CA ASN A 183 -14.16 4.17 2.31
C ASN A 183 -13.38 2.90 1.88
N PRO A 184 -13.30 1.86 2.73
CA PRO A 184 -13.70 1.85 4.14
C PRO A 184 -12.82 2.81 4.97
N ASP A 185 -13.34 3.31 6.09
CA ASP A 185 -12.65 4.17 7.06
C ASP A 185 -11.75 3.39 8.04
N TYR A 186 -12.04 2.09 8.16
CA TYR A 186 -11.34 1.16 9.01
C TYR A 186 -11.30 -0.23 8.39
N ILE A 187 -10.18 -0.92 8.56
CA ILE A 187 -9.97 -2.30 8.14
C ILE A 187 -9.56 -3.12 9.36
N ASP A 188 -10.29 -4.21 9.58
CA ASP A 188 -9.98 -5.25 10.56
C ASP A 188 -9.66 -6.54 9.80
N LEU A 189 -8.44 -7.04 9.94
CA LEU A 189 -7.98 -8.28 9.33
C LEU A 189 -7.36 -9.19 10.38
N ARG A 190 -7.51 -10.49 10.13
CA ARG A 190 -6.91 -11.56 10.93
C ARG A 190 -6.02 -12.45 10.07
N PRO A 191 -4.92 -11.91 9.49
CA PRO A 191 -4.04 -12.73 8.69
C PRO A 191 -3.31 -13.75 9.57
N GLU A 192 -3.08 -14.92 8.99
CA GLU A 192 -2.36 -16.01 9.66
C GLU A 192 -0.89 -16.01 9.24
N LEU A 193 -0.01 -16.10 10.23
CA LEU A 193 1.42 -16.32 10.08
C LEU A 193 1.71 -17.77 10.45
N HIS A 194 1.98 -18.61 9.45
CA HIS A 194 2.35 -20.02 9.68
C HIS A 194 3.86 -20.11 9.82
N LEU A 195 4.32 -20.39 11.03
CA LEU A 195 5.74 -20.43 11.33
C LEU A 195 6.34 -21.78 10.93
N GLY A 196 7.59 -21.74 10.46
CA GLY A 196 8.37 -22.91 10.12
C GLY A 196 8.64 -23.83 11.33
N PRO A 197 9.04 -25.08 11.08
CA PRO A 197 9.27 -26.08 12.12
C PRO A 197 10.38 -25.72 13.10
N ASP A 198 11.35 -24.91 12.66
CA ASP A 198 12.50 -24.49 13.46
C ASP A 198 12.24 -23.19 14.23
N TYR A 199 11.04 -22.61 14.11
CA TYR A 199 10.74 -21.34 14.76
C TYR A 199 10.51 -21.55 16.27
N PRO A 200 11.12 -20.72 17.13
CA PRO A 200 11.12 -20.93 18.59
C PRO A 200 9.80 -20.56 19.30
N VAL A 201 8.77 -20.16 18.55
CA VAL A 201 7.40 -20.04 19.03
C VAL A 201 6.71 -21.37 18.76
N PHE A 202 6.07 -21.96 19.79
CA PHE A 202 5.15 -23.12 19.72
C PHE A 202 5.27 -23.95 18.43
N GLY A 203 6.25 -24.87 18.35
CA GLY A 203 6.65 -25.56 17.11
C GLY A 203 5.50 -25.93 16.15
N ASN A 204 5.60 -25.46 14.90
CA ASN A 204 4.56 -25.49 13.85
C ASN A 204 3.28 -24.69 14.16
N GLY A 205 3.39 -23.67 15.01
CA GLY A 205 2.27 -22.83 15.41
C GLY A 205 1.86 -21.84 14.32
N THR A 206 0.55 -21.66 14.16
CA THR A 206 -0.03 -20.55 13.39
C THR A 206 -0.32 -19.41 14.36
N LEU A 207 0.17 -18.22 14.04
CA LEU A 207 -0.15 -16.99 14.77
C LEU A 207 -1.18 -16.19 13.98
N GLU A 208 -2.35 -15.97 14.56
CA GLU A 208 -3.29 -14.96 14.06
C GLU A 208 -2.78 -13.58 14.49
N VAL A 209 -2.67 -12.65 13.54
CA VAL A 209 -2.30 -11.26 13.81
C VAL A 209 -3.58 -10.43 13.89
N LEU A 210 -3.79 -9.68 14.96
CA LEU A 210 -4.87 -8.70 15.04
C LEU A 210 -4.43 -7.44 14.29
N PHE A 211 -4.71 -7.37 12.99
CA PHE A 211 -4.34 -6.25 12.14
C PHE A 211 -5.48 -5.24 12.08
N ASP A 212 -5.33 -4.17 12.85
CA ASP A 212 -6.18 -2.99 12.81
C ASP A 212 -5.54 -1.87 11.98
N PHE A 213 -6.31 -1.33 11.03
CA PHE A 213 -5.84 -0.26 10.15
C PHE A 213 -6.93 0.79 9.93
N ASN A 214 -6.78 1.91 10.63
CA ASN A 214 -7.61 3.11 10.43
C ASN A 214 -7.14 3.83 9.16
N THR A 215 -7.83 3.59 8.04
CA THR A 215 -7.45 4.11 6.72
C THR A 215 -7.49 5.63 6.71
N SER A 216 -8.54 6.23 7.26
CA SER A 216 -8.74 7.67 7.28
C SER A 216 -7.59 8.36 8.00
N HIS A 217 -7.21 7.86 9.17
CA HIS A 217 -6.09 8.41 9.94
C HIS A 217 -4.75 8.28 9.21
N TRP A 218 -4.50 7.14 8.55
CA TRP A 218 -3.27 6.94 7.80
C TRP A 218 -3.21 7.83 6.56
N VAL A 219 -4.31 7.94 5.81
CA VAL A 219 -4.39 8.87 4.68
C VAL A 219 -4.16 10.30 5.16
N GLU A 220 -4.83 10.73 6.23
CA GLU A 220 -4.68 12.06 6.81
C GLU A 220 -3.22 12.36 7.21
N MET A 221 -2.56 11.43 7.89
CA MET A 221 -1.18 11.57 8.33
C MET A 221 -0.20 11.85 7.18
N TYR A 222 -0.41 11.24 6.01
CA TYR A 222 0.54 11.31 4.89
C TYR A 222 0.12 12.24 3.74
N LEU A 223 -1.19 12.45 3.56
CA LEU A 223 -1.77 13.17 2.42
C LEU A 223 -2.65 14.36 2.83
N GLY A 224 -2.89 14.54 4.13
CA GLY A 224 -3.88 15.48 4.67
C GLY A 224 -5.30 14.95 4.57
N GLU A 225 -6.28 15.75 4.99
CA GLU A 225 -7.70 15.41 4.86
C GLU A 225 -8.06 15.17 3.38
N ARG A 226 -8.51 13.95 3.08
CA ARG A 226 -8.83 13.49 1.72
C ARG A 226 -10.02 12.54 1.75
N GLY A 227 -10.75 12.52 0.64
CA GLY A 227 -11.81 11.56 0.38
C GLY A 227 -11.42 10.61 -0.73
N GLY A 228 -11.92 9.37 -0.67
CA GLY A 228 -11.51 8.35 -1.62
C GLY A 228 -11.95 6.96 -1.23
N TRP A 229 -11.37 5.98 -1.90
CA TRP A 229 -11.57 4.58 -1.58
C TRP A 229 -10.25 3.87 -1.33
N VAL A 230 -10.31 2.80 -0.53
CA VAL A 230 -9.18 1.92 -0.24
C VAL A 230 -9.52 0.51 -0.66
N GLU A 231 -8.61 -0.12 -1.40
CA GLU A 231 -8.68 -1.54 -1.71
C GLU A 231 -7.56 -2.29 -1.01
N VAL A 232 -7.90 -3.42 -0.37
CA VAL A 232 -6.95 -4.23 0.39
C VAL A 232 -6.82 -5.62 -0.21
N ARG A 233 -5.58 -6.09 -0.31
CA ARG A 233 -5.25 -7.45 -0.72
C ARG A 233 -4.28 -8.06 0.28
N VAL A 234 -4.58 -9.28 0.71
CA VAL A 234 -3.70 -10.09 1.55
C VAL A 234 -3.15 -11.22 0.70
N PHE A 235 -1.83 -11.35 0.69
CA PHE A 235 -1.13 -12.42 0.00
C PHE A 235 -0.37 -13.28 1.00
N ASN A 236 -0.30 -14.58 0.72
CA ASN A 236 0.49 -15.52 1.51
C ASN A 236 1.78 -15.84 0.76
N ALA A 237 2.91 -15.39 1.30
CA ALA A 237 4.22 -15.60 0.72
C ALA A 237 4.98 -16.69 1.49
N THR A 238 5.37 -17.77 0.80
CA THR A 238 6.16 -18.84 1.40
C THR A 238 7.66 -18.51 1.35
N LEU A 239 8.29 -18.47 2.51
CA LEU A 239 9.73 -18.31 2.66
C LEU A 239 10.48 -19.56 2.16
N PRO A 240 11.73 -19.41 1.64
CA PRO A 240 12.55 -20.55 1.24
C PRO A 240 12.76 -21.58 2.37
N CYS A 241 12.74 -22.87 2.02
CA CYS A 241 13.00 -23.98 2.94
C CYS A 241 14.49 -24.33 3.07
N SER A 242 15.28 -24.06 2.03
CA SER A 242 16.72 -24.23 2.05
C SER A 242 17.39 -22.96 2.57
N SER A 243 18.52 -23.11 3.27
CA SER A 243 19.42 -21.97 3.51
C SER A 243 19.78 -21.33 2.18
N ALA A 244 19.61 -20.00 2.05
CA ALA A 244 20.39 -19.26 1.07
C ALA A 244 21.86 -19.53 1.42
N GLY A 245 22.58 -20.20 0.52
CA GLY A 245 24.02 -20.41 0.69
C GLY A 245 24.67 -19.07 0.93
N GLY A 246 25.43 -18.97 2.03
CA GLY A 246 26.28 -17.81 2.30
C GLY A 246 27.43 -17.70 1.31
#